data_AF-A0A946IY92-F1
#
_entry.id   AF-A0A946IY92-F1
#
_cell.length_a   1.000
_cell.length_b   1.000
_cell.length_c   1.000
_cell.angle_alpha   90.00
_cell.angle_beta   90.00
_cell.angle_gamma   90.00
#
_symmetry.space_group_name_H-M   'P 1'
#
loop_
_entity.id
_entity.type
_entity.pdbx_description
1 polymer ?
#
loop_
_entity_poly.entity_id
_entity_poly.type
_entity_poly.pdbx_seq_one_letter_code
_entity_poly.pdbx_strand_id
1 'polypeptide(L)'
;MSIDDKELEDFMPELQLEWTDEAQTRMKNVPFFVRKSVVRGIEQYAKDKSIAVVDDGVVSRARQEREGEAMEVLNKKREAEQAANNGEPPTRRQYVSFTFYKLDPAFRRLPKDERDKGTKEFIDVLEEYDNSSDMILLCYSMVGLRGDTDIMTWRICYSMEEFQAMTTRLLQTGLGKYLDVSHSYLSMTKRSMYMDFINPEHEEDRTHIIPGKAKYLFIYPFVKTREWYLLTQFTRQGIMDEHIFVGNKYPSVKLNTTYCFGIDDYEFVVAFETDSPDDFLDLVQELRETEGSRYVKEDTPIFSCVAVSIEDAVKSLGC
;
A
#
# COMPACT_ATOMS: atom_id res chain seq x y z
N MET A 1 30.96 3.95 14.40
CA MET A 1 30.27 4.57 15.54
C MET A 1 28.82 4.64 15.15
N SER A 2 27.98 3.77 15.71
CA SER A 2 26.52 3.91 15.60
C SER A 2 26.16 5.20 16.33
N ILE A 3 25.68 6.20 15.60
CA ILE A 3 25.07 7.38 16.22
C ILE A 3 23.82 6.87 16.93
N ASP A 4 23.64 7.23 18.20
CA ASP A 4 22.43 6.90 18.96
C ASP A 4 21.22 7.55 18.27
N ASP A 5 20.14 6.81 18.04
CA ASP A 5 18.91 7.34 17.41
C ASP A 5 18.38 8.56 18.19
N LYS A 6 18.62 8.59 19.50
CA LYS A 6 18.29 9.72 20.36
C LYS A 6 19.13 10.97 20.10
N GLU A 7 20.40 10.80 19.73
CA GLU A 7 21.28 11.91 19.32
C GLU A 7 20.86 12.48 17.96
N LEU A 8 20.30 11.65 17.07
CA LEU A 8 19.73 12.09 15.79
C LEU A 8 18.42 12.86 15.97
N GLU A 9 17.57 12.44 16.91
CA GLU A 9 16.32 13.17 17.21
C GLU A 9 16.58 14.57 17.77
N ASP A 10 17.62 14.75 18.58
CA ASP A 10 18.01 16.05 19.13
C ASP A 10 18.88 16.89 18.17
N PHE A 11 19.34 16.32 17.05
CA PHE A 11 20.24 16.98 16.11
C PHE A 11 19.60 18.20 15.44
N MET A 12 20.10 19.39 15.73
CA MET A 12 19.75 20.61 15.02
C MET A 12 20.77 20.91 13.91
N PRO A 13 20.32 21.22 12.69
CA PRO A 13 21.23 21.69 11.65
C PRO A 13 21.85 23.04 12.04
N GLU A 14 23.01 23.35 11.48
CA GLU A 14 23.65 24.66 11.65
C GLU A 14 22.70 25.78 11.20
N LEU A 15 22.42 26.71 12.12
CA LEU A 15 21.55 27.85 11.90
C LEU A 15 22.37 29.03 11.37
N GLN A 16 21.95 29.62 10.27
CA GLN A 16 22.60 30.79 9.67
C GLN A 16 22.00 32.11 10.15
N LEU A 17 20.84 32.07 10.79
CA LEU A 17 20.17 33.22 11.41
C LEU A 17 20.03 33.00 12.93
N GLU A 18 19.63 34.06 13.64
CA GLU A 18 19.25 33.95 15.05
C GLU A 18 17.85 33.33 15.16
N TRP A 19 17.66 32.34 16.02
CA TRP A 19 16.37 31.69 16.26
C TRP A 19 16.00 31.79 17.74
N THR A 20 14.74 32.10 18.02
CA THR A 20 14.19 32.02 19.38
C THR A 20 14.16 30.57 19.87
N ASP A 21 14.25 30.36 21.19
CA ASP A 21 14.19 29.03 21.80
C ASP A 21 12.88 28.30 21.47
N GLU A 22 11.77 29.03 21.39
CA GLU A 22 10.45 28.51 21.01
C GLU A 22 10.46 27.97 19.57
N ALA A 23 11.03 28.73 18.63
CA ALA A 23 11.15 28.30 17.23
C ALA A 23 12.09 27.10 17.07
N GLN A 24 13.19 27.05 17.82
CA GLN A 24 14.10 25.90 17.83
C GLN A 24 13.42 24.65 18.40
N THR A 25 12.67 24.79 19.50
CA THR A 25 11.91 23.69 20.10
C THR A 25 10.89 23.13 19.12
N ARG A 26 10.22 23.99 18.34
CA ARG A 26 9.30 23.55 17.29
C ARG A 26 9.99 22.76 16.18
N MET A 27 11.23 23.08 15.83
CA MET A 27 11.99 22.32 14.83
C MET A 27 12.38 20.92 15.31
N LYS A 28 12.47 20.70 16.63
CA LYS A 28 12.69 19.35 17.17
C LYS A 28 11.51 18.40 16.92
N ASN A 29 10.29 18.92 16.80
CA ASN A 29 9.12 18.13 16.43
C ASN A 29 9.09 17.77 14.93
N VAL A 30 9.96 18.39 14.12
CA VAL A 30 10.12 18.02 12.71
C VAL A 30 11.06 16.82 12.64
N PRO A 31 10.70 15.74 11.91
CA PRO A 31 11.56 14.57 11.79
C PRO A 31 12.97 14.93 11.31
N PHE A 32 13.99 14.37 11.95
CA PHE A 32 15.39 14.81 11.79
C PHE A 32 15.86 14.75 10.32
N PHE A 33 15.41 13.76 9.55
CA PHE A 33 15.79 13.54 8.15
C PHE A 33 15.27 14.62 7.19
N VAL A 34 14.19 15.35 7.53
CA VAL A 34 13.70 16.51 6.76
C VAL A 34 14.03 17.86 7.42
N ARG A 35 14.41 17.87 8.71
CA ARG A 35 14.65 19.08 9.52
C ARG A 35 15.60 20.07 8.86
N LYS A 36 16.71 19.60 8.29
CA LYS A 36 17.69 20.45 7.58
C LYS A 36 17.07 21.21 6.40
N SER A 37 16.23 20.55 5.60
CA SER A 37 15.54 21.17 4.47
C SER A 37 14.50 22.19 4.93
N VAL A 38 13.77 21.85 6.00
CA VAL A 38 12.77 22.73 6.61
C VAL A 38 13.43 24.01 7.14
N VAL A 39 14.47 23.88 7.97
CA VAL A 39 15.24 25.02 8.52
C VAL A 39 15.79 25.89 7.39
N ARG A 40 16.47 25.30 6.41
CA ARG A 40 17.04 26.05 5.28
C ARG A 40 16.02 26.93 4.57
N GLY A 41 14.83 26.41 4.28
CA GLY A 41 13.83 27.21 3.61
C GLY A 41 13.14 28.23 4.52
N ILE A 42 13.12 28.04 5.86
CA ILE A 42 12.62 29.05 6.80
C ILE A 42 13.62 30.21 6.86
N GLU A 43 14.92 29.90 6.90
CA GLU A 43 15.96 30.93 6.82
C GLU A 43 15.97 31.64 5.48
N GLN A 44 15.69 30.93 4.38
CA GLN A 44 15.54 31.57 3.07
C GLN A 44 14.35 32.55 3.07
N TYR A 45 13.19 32.11 3.57
CA TYR A 45 12.04 33.00 3.76
C TYR A 45 12.38 34.23 4.61
N ALA A 46 13.07 34.03 5.74
CA ALA A 46 13.46 35.13 6.62
C ALA A 46 14.41 36.10 5.91
N LYS A 47 15.40 35.61 5.15
CA LYS A 47 16.30 36.44 4.34
C LYS A 47 15.53 37.23 3.28
N ASP A 48 14.62 36.59 2.56
CA ASP A 48 13.82 37.22 1.49
C ASP A 48 12.91 38.33 2.03
N LYS A 49 12.39 38.16 3.25
CA LYS A 49 11.60 39.19 3.95
C LYS A 49 12.43 40.13 4.83
N SER A 50 13.77 40.04 4.78
CA SER A 50 14.70 40.85 5.60
C SER A 50 14.45 40.77 7.11
N ILE A 51 14.12 39.58 7.61
CA ILE A 51 13.88 39.27 9.03
C ILE A 51 15.18 38.77 9.66
N ALA A 52 15.62 39.42 10.73
CA ALA A 52 16.88 39.10 11.41
C ALA A 52 16.78 37.93 12.40
N VAL A 53 15.64 37.78 13.08
CA VAL A 53 15.39 36.75 14.10
C VAL A 53 14.20 35.89 13.70
N VAL A 54 14.39 34.57 13.68
CA VAL A 54 13.34 33.59 13.41
C VAL A 54 12.60 33.27 14.71
N ASP A 55 11.41 33.86 14.85
CA ASP A 55 10.43 33.54 15.89
C ASP A 55 9.39 32.51 15.40
N ASP A 56 8.53 32.03 16.30
CA ASP A 56 7.46 31.08 15.95
C ASP A 56 6.48 31.62 14.89
N GLY A 57 6.26 32.94 14.89
CA GLY A 57 5.45 33.63 13.88
C GLY A 57 6.08 33.56 12.49
N VAL A 58 7.40 33.73 12.39
CA VAL A 58 8.17 33.57 11.14
C VAL A 58 8.07 32.14 10.63
N VAL A 59 8.25 31.14 11.52
CA VAL A 59 8.09 29.72 11.16
C VAL A 59 6.68 29.46 10.59
N SER A 60 5.65 30.00 11.24
CA SER A 60 4.26 29.83 10.82
C SER A 60 3.98 30.47 9.46
N ARG A 61 4.45 31.71 9.23
CA ARG A 61 4.28 32.40 7.94
C ARG A 61 5.07 31.74 6.81
N ALA A 62 6.31 31.30 7.09
CA ALA A 62 7.13 30.59 6.13
C ALA A 62 6.46 29.27 5.68
N ARG A 63 5.83 28.54 6.61
CA ARG A 63 5.05 27.35 6.28
C ARG A 63 3.83 27.68 5.41
N GLN A 64 3.05 28.70 5.77
CA GLN A 64 1.86 29.10 5.02
C GLN A 64 2.20 29.54 3.59
N GLU A 65 3.29 30.29 3.40
CA GLU A 65 3.75 30.72 2.07
C GLU A 65 4.15 29.51 1.20
N ARG A 66 4.96 28.58 1.74
CA ARG A 66 5.31 27.34 1.01
C ARG A 66 4.10 26.47 0.69
N GLU A 67 3.15 26.37 1.60
CA GLU A 67 1.91 25.63 1.37
C GLU A 67 1.09 26.25 0.24
N GLY A 68 0.99 27.58 0.21
CA GLY A 68 0.37 28.33 -0.90
C GLY A 68 1.08 28.08 -2.24
N GLU A 69 2.40 28.21 -2.26
CA GLU A 69 3.23 27.95 -3.46
C GLU A 69 3.07 26.50 -3.96
N ALA A 70 3.09 25.53 -3.05
CA ALA A 70 2.91 24.12 -3.40
C ALA A 70 1.53 23.84 -4.01
N MET A 71 0.48 24.48 -3.49
CA MET A 71 -0.87 24.38 -4.07
C MET A 71 -0.95 25.02 -5.47
N GLU A 72 -0.30 26.16 -5.69
CA GLU A 72 -0.23 26.77 -7.02
C GLU A 72 0.50 25.88 -8.04
N VAL A 73 1.63 25.30 -7.65
CA VAL A 73 2.39 24.37 -8.49
C VAL A 73 1.55 23.15 -8.84
N LEU A 74 0.85 22.58 -7.85
CA LEU A 74 -0.03 21.44 -8.07
C LEU A 74 -1.17 21.78 -9.03
N ASN A 75 -1.81 22.93 -8.87
CA ASN A 75 -2.88 23.37 -9.77
C ASN A 75 -2.37 23.54 -11.20
N LYS A 76 -1.21 24.18 -11.39
CA LYS A 76 -0.55 24.31 -12.70
C LYS A 76 -0.22 22.94 -13.30
N LYS A 77 0.26 21.98 -12.50
CA LYS A 77 0.53 20.61 -12.96
C LYS A 77 -0.75 19.91 -13.41
N ARG A 78 -1.85 20.03 -12.64
CA ARG A 78 -3.16 19.45 -13.02
C ARG A 78 -3.70 20.08 -14.30
N GLU A 79 -3.58 21.39 -14.47
CA GLU A 79 -3.97 22.10 -15.69
C GLU A 79 -3.12 21.65 -16.89
N ALA A 80 -1.80 21.51 -16.70
CA ALA A 80 -0.89 21.03 -17.73
C ALA A 80 -1.17 19.56 -18.11
N GLU A 81 -1.42 18.68 -17.13
CA GLU A 81 -1.82 17.29 -17.37
C GLU A 81 -3.15 17.21 -18.10
N GLN A 82 -4.15 18.03 -17.72
CA GLN A 82 -5.43 18.12 -18.43
C GLN A 82 -5.26 18.64 -19.86
N ALA A 83 -4.40 19.64 -20.08
CA ALA A 83 -4.12 20.19 -21.40
C ALA A 83 -3.32 19.21 -22.28
N ALA A 84 -2.40 18.43 -21.69
CA ALA A 84 -1.61 17.41 -22.37
C ALA A 84 -2.44 16.16 -22.71
N ASN A 85 -3.42 15.80 -21.88
CA ASN A 85 -4.36 14.70 -22.13
C ASN A 85 -5.44 15.01 -23.20
N ASN A 86 -5.35 16.13 -23.91
CA ASN A 86 -6.26 16.47 -25.02
C ASN A 86 -6.03 15.55 -26.24
N GLY A 87 -6.31 14.25 -26.10
CA GLY A 87 -6.37 13.29 -27.21
C GLY A 87 -5.84 11.89 -26.90
N GLU A 88 -5.04 11.71 -25.85
CA GLU A 88 -4.58 10.37 -25.45
C GLU A 88 -5.64 9.67 -24.59
N PRO A 89 -5.93 8.38 -24.85
CA PRO A 89 -6.85 7.62 -24.01
C PRO A 89 -6.26 7.52 -22.59
N PRO A 90 -7.09 7.61 -21.54
CA PRO A 90 -6.60 7.51 -20.17
C PRO A 90 -5.84 6.21 -19.96
N THR A 91 -4.74 6.26 -19.21
CA THR A 91 -3.93 5.08 -18.87
C THR A 91 -4.84 3.96 -18.38
N ARG A 92 -4.79 2.81 -19.05
CA ARG A 92 -5.64 1.66 -18.70
C ARG A 92 -5.22 1.17 -17.31
N ARG A 93 -6.16 1.17 -16.37
CA ARG A 93 -5.93 0.73 -14.98
C ARG A 93 -6.42 -0.70 -14.81
N GLN A 94 -5.70 -1.47 -14.01
CA GLN A 94 -6.05 -2.85 -13.71
C GLN A 94 -7.03 -2.92 -12.54
N TYR A 95 -8.04 -3.77 -12.66
CA TYR A 95 -8.79 -4.26 -11.51
C TYR A 95 -7.99 -5.35 -10.82
N VAL A 96 -8.10 -5.41 -9.51
CA VAL A 96 -7.37 -6.32 -8.65
C VAL A 96 -8.37 -6.95 -7.69
N SER A 97 -8.33 -8.27 -7.56
CA SER A 97 -9.16 -9.01 -6.63
C SER A 97 -8.32 -9.98 -5.81
N PHE A 98 -8.52 -9.96 -4.50
CA PHE A 98 -8.02 -10.97 -3.56
C PHE A 98 -9.22 -11.74 -3.05
N THR A 99 -9.31 -13.04 -3.30
CA THR A 99 -10.46 -13.85 -2.86
C THR A 99 -9.98 -15.02 -2.02
N PHE A 100 -10.51 -15.12 -0.82
CA PHE A 100 -10.11 -16.04 0.23
C PHE A 100 -11.17 -17.12 0.35
N TYR A 101 -10.73 -18.38 0.39
CA TYR A 101 -11.62 -19.53 0.45
C TYR A 101 -11.33 -20.37 1.69
N LYS A 102 -12.40 -20.83 2.34
CA LYS A 102 -12.39 -21.82 3.41
C LYS A 102 -13.01 -23.12 2.91
N LEU A 103 -12.34 -24.23 3.16
CA LEU A 103 -12.89 -25.55 2.85
C LEU A 103 -13.87 -26.00 3.93
N ASP A 104 -15.07 -26.40 3.53
CA ASP A 104 -15.98 -27.19 4.35
C ASP A 104 -15.35 -28.57 4.62
N PRO A 105 -15.10 -28.96 5.89
CA PRO A 105 -14.57 -30.28 6.24
C PRO A 105 -15.37 -31.48 5.69
N ALA A 106 -16.62 -31.29 5.27
CA ALA A 106 -17.41 -32.30 4.58
C ALA A 106 -16.75 -32.84 3.32
N PHE A 107 -16.03 -32.00 2.56
CA PHE A 107 -15.34 -32.42 1.35
C PHE A 107 -14.34 -33.55 1.62
N ARG A 108 -13.58 -33.45 2.71
CA ARG A 108 -12.57 -34.47 3.09
C ARG A 108 -13.19 -35.83 3.43
N ARG A 109 -14.49 -35.88 3.73
CA ARG A 109 -15.24 -37.11 4.06
C ARG A 109 -15.85 -37.79 2.84
N LEU A 110 -15.80 -37.17 1.66
CA LEU A 110 -16.27 -37.77 0.41
C LEU A 110 -15.40 -38.95 -0.02
N PRO A 111 -15.93 -39.87 -0.85
CA PRO A 111 -15.13 -40.90 -1.51
C PRO A 111 -13.95 -40.28 -2.28
N LYS A 112 -12.81 -40.97 -2.26
CA LYS A 112 -11.57 -40.46 -2.89
C LYS A 112 -11.78 -40.08 -4.36
N ASP A 113 -12.47 -40.92 -5.13
CA ASP A 113 -12.71 -40.66 -6.56
C ASP A 113 -13.51 -39.36 -6.79
N GLU A 114 -14.44 -39.02 -5.90
CA GLU A 114 -15.19 -37.76 -5.96
C GLU A 114 -14.32 -36.55 -5.61
N ARG A 115 -13.46 -36.69 -4.59
CA ARG A 115 -12.51 -35.63 -4.21
C ARG A 115 -11.49 -35.38 -5.31
N ASP A 116 -10.91 -36.43 -5.87
CA ASP A 116 -9.92 -36.37 -6.94
C ASP A 116 -10.52 -35.71 -8.18
N LYS A 117 -11.75 -36.11 -8.55
CA LYS A 117 -12.50 -35.48 -9.65
C LYS A 117 -12.78 -34.00 -9.39
N GLY A 118 -13.35 -33.66 -8.24
CA GLY A 118 -13.69 -32.27 -7.90
C GLY A 118 -12.47 -31.36 -7.80
N THR A 119 -11.35 -31.89 -7.29
CA THR A 119 -10.06 -31.21 -7.23
C THR A 119 -9.50 -30.95 -8.62
N LYS A 120 -9.54 -31.97 -9.49
CA LYS A 120 -9.10 -31.84 -10.87
C LYS A 120 -9.92 -30.80 -11.64
N GLU A 121 -11.25 -30.86 -11.55
CA GLU A 121 -12.14 -29.88 -12.19
C GLU A 121 -11.81 -28.44 -11.76
N PHE A 122 -11.50 -28.23 -10.48
CA PHE A 122 -11.16 -26.92 -9.96
C PHE A 122 -9.79 -26.43 -10.46
N ILE A 123 -8.77 -27.29 -10.45
CA ILE A 123 -7.44 -26.98 -10.99
C ILE A 123 -7.53 -26.68 -12.49
N ASP A 124 -8.24 -27.52 -13.26
CA ASP A 124 -8.39 -27.34 -14.72
C ASP A 124 -9.00 -25.95 -15.05
N VAL A 125 -9.95 -25.46 -14.24
CA VAL A 125 -10.50 -24.09 -14.39
C VAL A 125 -9.44 -23.03 -14.06
N LEU A 126 -8.71 -23.15 -12.95
CA LEU A 126 -7.67 -22.18 -12.59
C LEU A 126 -6.57 -22.09 -13.66
N GLU A 127 -6.10 -23.23 -14.15
CA GLU A 127 -5.07 -23.32 -15.19
C GLU A 127 -5.53 -22.70 -16.52
N GLU A 128 -6.81 -22.81 -16.88
CA GLU A 128 -7.34 -22.15 -18.07
C GLU A 128 -7.22 -20.61 -17.99
N TYR A 129 -7.51 -20.04 -16.82
CA TYR A 129 -7.37 -18.60 -16.60
C TYR A 129 -5.91 -18.16 -16.45
N ASP A 130 -5.05 -18.98 -15.84
CA ASP A 130 -3.61 -18.72 -15.74
C ASP A 130 -2.91 -18.72 -17.11
N ASN A 131 -3.35 -19.60 -18.02
CA ASN A 131 -2.83 -19.65 -19.39
C ASN A 131 -3.44 -18.57 -20.32
N SER A 132 -4.43 -17.81 -19.85
CA SER A 132 -5.03 -16.71 -20.60
C SER A 132 -4.18 -15.45 -20.50
N SER A 133 -4.12 -14.67 -21.57
CA SER A 133 -3.50 -13.34 -21.55
C SER A 133 -4.35 -12.26 -20.86
N ASP A 134 -5.60 -12.57 -20.54
CA ASP A 134 -6.59 -11.58 -20.06
C ASP A 134 -6.54 -11.36 -18.54
N MET A 135 -5.97 -12.32 -17.80
CA MET A 135 -5.88 -12.30 -16.35
C MET A 135 -4.53 -12.82 -15.87
N ILE A 136 -3.94 -12.11 -14.91
CA ILE A 136 -2.85 -12.66 -14.10
C ILE A 136 -3.50 -13.31 -12.88
N LEU A 137 -3.17 -14.58 -12.63
CA LEU A 137 -3.69 -15.38 -11.54
C LEU A 137 -2.53 -15.94 -10.69
N LEU A 138 -2.58 -15.70 -9.39
CA LEU A 138 -1.66 -16.34 -8.44
C LEU A 138 -2.45 -17.03 -7.34
N CYS A 139 -1.93 -18.15 -6.87
CA CYS A 139 -2.51 -18.91 -5.76
C CYS A 139 -1.57 -18.90 -4.55
N TYR A 140 -2.18 -18.78 -3.39
CA TYR A 140 -1.47 -18.82 -2.11
C TYR A 140 -2.16 -19.77 -1.15
N SER A 141 -1.37 -20.42 -0.31
CA SER A 141 -1.87 -21.22 0.81
C SER A 141 -1.71 -20.45 2.12
N MET A 142 -2.71 -20.57 2.98
CA MET A 142 -2.73 -20.08 4.36
C MET A 142 -3.00 -21.22 5.35
N VAL A 143 -2.99 -22.47 4.88
CA VAL A 143 -3.21 -23.66 5.70
C VAL A 143 -2.19 -23.69 6.84
N GLY A 144 -2.68 -23.70 8.08
CA GLY A 144 -1.85 -23.68 9.28
C GLY A 144 -1.37 -22.30 9.73
N LEU A 145 -1.65 -21.23 8.96
CA LEU A 145 -1.33 -19.85 9.33
C LEU A 145 -2.52 -19.12 9.95
N ARG A 146 -3.74 -19.43 9.50
CA ARG A 146 -4.99 -18.83 9.99
C ARG A 146 -6.12 -19.86 10.02
N GLY A 147 -7.11 -19.65 10.90
CA GLY A 147 -8.20 -20.61 11.13
C GLY A 147 -9.42 -20.45 10.21
N ASP A 148 -9.67 -19.24 9.73
CA ASP A 148 -10.89 -18.83 9.01
C ASP A 148 -10.75 -18.85 7.48
N THR A 149 -9.55 -19.12 6.94
CA THR A 149 -9.32 -19.23 5.51
C THR A 149 -8.16 -20.20 5.21
N ASP A 150 -8.22 -20.90 4.07
CA ASP A 150 -7.26 -21.95 3.72
C ASP A 150 -6.44 -21.59 2.47
N ILE A 151 -7.06 -21.08 1.41
CA ILE A 151 -6.37 -20.65 0.18
C ILE A 151 -6.85 -19.27 -0.26
N MET A 152 -6.04 -18.58 -1.06
CA MET A 152 -6.39 -17.29 -1.64
C MET A 152 -5.95 -17.21 -3.10
N THR A 153 -6.79 -16.60 -3.94
CA THR A 153 -6.43 -16.24 -5.31
C THR A 153 -6.24 -14.73 -5.44
N TRP A 154 -5.11 -14.34 -6.03
CA TRP A 154 -4.84 -12.96 -6.42
C TRP A 154 -5.04 -12.86 -7.93
N ARG A 155 -6.02 -12.05 -8.34
CA ARG A 155 -6.49 -11.93 -9.72
C ARG A 155 -6.34 -10.50 -10.18
N ILE A 156 -5.69 -10.28 -11.31
CA ILE A 156 -5.46 -8.95 -11.88
C ILE A 156 -5.86 -8.98 -13.35
N CYS A 157 -6.77 -8.10 -13.75
CA CYS A 157 -7.24 -8.03 -15.14
C CYS A 157 -7.73 -6.61 -15.47
N TYR A 158 -8.23 -6.41 -16.69
CA TYR A 158 -8.79 -5.13 -17.12
C TYR A 158 -10.33 -5.13 -17.25
N SER A 159 -11.00 -6.19 -16.80
CA SER A 159 -12.44 -6.40 -16.93
C SER A 159 -12.98 -7.09 -15.67
N MET A 160 -13.85 -6.41 -14.92
CA MET A 160 -14.37 -6.93 -13.66
C MET A 160 -15.24 -8.19 -13.87
N GLU A 161 -15.90 -8.27 -15.02
CA GLU A 161 -16.73 -9.39 -15.46
C GLU A 161 -15.93 -10.70 -15.54
N GLU A 162 -14.63 -10.65 -15.81
CA GLU A 162 -13.76 -11.84 -15.82
C GLU A 162 -13.65 -12.47 -14.43
N PHE A 163 -13.61 -11.65 -13.37
CA PHE A 163 -13.62 -12.19 -12.00
C PHE A 163 -14.93 -12.92 -11.70
N GLN A 164 -16.06 -12.35 -12.14
CA GLN A 164 -17.37 -12.96 -11.97
C GLN A 164 -17.49 -14.27 -12.76
N ALA A 165 -17.06 -14.28 -14.03
CA ALA A 165 -17.09 -15.45 -14.89
C ALA A 165 -16.24 -16.59 -14.32
N MET A 166 -15.00 -16.28 -13.91
CA MET A 166 -14.09 -17.23 -13.28
C MET A 166 -14.71 -17.81 -12.00
N THR A 167 -15.16 -16.97 -11.07
CA THR A 167 -15.76 -17.44 -9.80
C THR A 167 -17.01 -18.28 -10.05
N THR A 168 -17.85 -17.92 -11.02
CA THR A 168 -19.04 -18.70 -11.39
C THR A 168 -18.66 -20.11 -11.84
N ARG A 169 -17.61 -20.24 -12.66
CA ARG A 169 -17.11 -21.55 -13.13
C ARG A 169 -16.51 -22.36 -12.00
N LEU A 170 -15.71 -21.74 -11.13
CA LEU A 170 -15.14 -22.40 -9.96
C LEU A 170 -16.23 -22.99 -9.06
N LEU A 171 -17.29 -22.23 -8.75
CA LEU A 171 -18.41 -22.68 -7.92
C LEU A 171 -19.22 -23.85 -8.53
N GLN A 172 -19.13 -24.08 -9.85
CA GLN A 172 -19.80 -25.20 -10.53
C GLN A 172 -19.05 -26.53 -10.41
N THR A 173 -17.78 -26.50 -10.03
CA THR A 173 -16.92 -27.69 -9.89
C THR A 173 -17.30 -28.53 -8.66
N GLY A 174 -16.83 -29.78 -8.61
CA GLY A 174 -17.02 -30.64 -7.44
C GLY A 174 -16.47 -30.05 -6.14
N LEU A 175 -15.25 -29.46 -6.18
CA LEU A 175 -14.64 -28.81 -5.02
C LEU A 175 -15.29 -27.47 -4.68
N GLY A 176 -15.66 -26.67 -5.69
CA GLY A 176 -16.25 -25.33 -5.48
C GLY A 176 -17.53 -25.32 -4.66
N LYS A 177 -18.28 -26.44 -4.63
CA LYS A 177 -19.47 -26.63 -3.78
C LYS A 177 -19.17 -26.66 -2.28
N TYR A 178 -17.92 -26.87 -1.91
CA TYR A 178 -17.43 -26.98 -0.54
C TYR A 178 -16.43 -25.88 -0.19
N LEU A 179 -16.35 -24.82 -1.01
CA LEU A 179 -15.51 -23.67 -0.74
C LEU A 179 -16.38 -22.47 -0.42
N ASP A 180 -16.30 -22.02 0.83
CA ASP A 180 -16.90 -20.76 1.27
C ASP A 180 -15.96 -19.61 0.97
N VAL A 181 -16.47 -18.52 0.39
CA VAL A 181 -15.72 -17.27 0.26
C VAL A 181 -15.71 -16.58 1.62
N SER A 182 -14.61 -16.70 2.35
CA SER A 182 -14.47 -16.12 3.70
C SER A 182 -14.24 -14.61 3.65
N HIS A 183 -13.45 -14.15 2.69
CA HIS A 183 -13.16 -12.75 2.45
C HIS A 183 -12.99 -12.48 0.95
N SER A 184 -13.31 -11.27 0.53
CA SER A 184 -13.05 -10.79 -0.82
C SER A 184 -12.71 -9.31 -0.76
N TYR A 185 -11.68 -8.91 -1.48
CA TYR A 185 -11.31 -7.52 -1.69
C TYR A 185 -11.26 -7.22 -3.17
N LEU A 186 -11.99 -6.19 -3.59
CA LEU A 186 -11.98 -5.64 -4.93
C LEU A 186 -11.36 -4.24 -4.90
N SER A 187 -10.35 -4.03 -5.73
CA SER A 187 -9.65 -2.76 -5.82
C SER A 187 -9.17 -2.48 -7.24
N MET A 188 -8.58 -1.31 -7.45
CA MET A 188 -8.07 -0.87 -8.73
C MET A 188 -6.70 -0.21 -8.57
N THR A 189 -5.83 -0.37 -9.56
CA THR A 189 -4.59 0.40 -9.62
C THR A 189 -4.88 1.88 -9.80
N LYS A 190 -4.05 2.74 -9.20
CA LYS A 190 -4.15 4.19 -9.30
C LYS A 190 -2.79 4.80 -8.99
N ARG A 191 -2.41 5.83 -9.75
CA ARG A 191 -1.19 6.59 -9.47
C ARG A 191 -1.25 7.18 -8.05
N SER A 192 -0.15 7.05 -7.32
CA SER A 192 0.01 7.69 -6.01
C SER A 192 -0.14 9.20 -6.13
N MET A 193 -0.77 9.81 -5.13
CA MET A 193 -0.82 11.29 -5.00
C MET A 193 0.40 11.84 -4.24
N TYR A 194 1.17 10.95 -3.60
CA TYR A 194 2.37 11.30 -2.84
C TYR A 194 3.60 10.89 -3.62
N MET A 195 4.56 11.80 -3.67
CA MET A 195 5.85 11.59 -4.33
C MET A 195 6.88 11.13 -3.29
N ASP A 196 7.74 10.19 -3.67
CA ASP A 196 8.94 9.85 -2.89
C ASP A 196 10.08 10.77 -3.35
N PHE A 197 10.40 11.76 -2.53
CA PHE A 197 11.50 12.68 -2.81
C PHE A 197 12.89 12.09 -2.51
N ILE A 198 12.95 11.01 -1.73
CA ILE A 198 14.19 10.33 -1.34
C ILE A 198 14.65 9.42 -2.48
N ASN A 199 13.70 8.76 -3.14
CA ASN A 199 13.98 7.94 -4.31
C ASN A 199 12.98 8.22 -5.46
N PRO A 200 13.21 9.29 -6.23
CA PRO A 200 12.33 9.67 -7.35
C PRO A 200 12.30 8.61 -8.47
N GLU A 201 13.36 7.79 -8.59
CA GLU A 201 13.45 6.69 -9.56
C GLU A 201 12.66 5.44 -9.12
N HIS A 202 12.31 5.34 -7.83
CA HIS A 202 11.36 4.36 -7.28
C HIS A 202 9.88 4.76 -7.51
N GLU A 203 9.56 5.69 -8.44
CA GLU A 203 8.22 5.70 -9.04
C GLU A 203 8.03 4.41 -9.87
N GLU A 204 7.91 3.27 -9.20
CA GLU A 204 7.37 2.05 -9.81
C GLU A 204 6.04 2.42 -10.43
N ASP A 205 5.80 1.98 -11.67
CA ASP A 205 4.55 2.23 -12.38
C ASP A 205 3.39 1.56 -11.62
N ARG A 206 2.82 2.28 -10.64
CA ARG A 206 1.72 1.79 -9.80
C ARG A 206 0.40 1.65 -10.59
N THR A 207 0.41 1.91 -11.90
CA THR A 207 -0.74 1.63 -12.77
C THR A 207 -0.74 0.19 -13.28
N HIS A 208 0.41 -0.49 -13.25
CA HIS A 208 0.59 -1.88 -13.68
C HIS A 208 1.31 -2.72 -12.62
N ILE A 209 0.64 -3.74 -12.08
CA ILE A 209 1.20 -4.64 -11.08
C ILE A 209 1.98 -5.76 -11.74
N ILE A 210 3.21 -6.00 -11.26
CA ILE A 210 4.00 -7.19 -11.56
C ILE A 210 4.11 -8.02 -10.27
N PRO A 211 3.20 -8.99 -10.06
CA PRO A 211 3.12 -9.79 -8.84
C PRO A 211 4.05 -11.02 -8.91
N GLY A 212 4.14 -11.77 -7.81
CA GLY A 212 4.74 -13.11 -7.76
C GLY A 212 6.26 -13.10 -7.67
N LYS A 213 6.86 -12.02 -7.16
CA LYS A 213 8.32 -11.88 -7.09
C LYS A 213 8.93 -12.42 -5.79
N ALA A 214 8.11 -12.73 -4.79
CA ALA A 214 8.56 -13.21 -3.49
C ALA A 214 7.68 -14.34 -2.96
N LYS A 215 8.20 -15.09 -1.99
CA LYS A 215 7.54 -16.27 -1.41
C LYS A 215 6.39 -15.92 -0.49
N TYR A 216 6.49 -14.85 0.30
CA TYR A 216 5.46 -14.48 1.27
C TYR A 216 4.70 -13.24 0.79
N LEU A 217 3.40 -13.24 1.08
CA LEU A 217 2.50 -12.15 0.77
C LEU A 217 1.66 -11.80 2.00
N PHE A 218 1.69 -10.55 2.43
CA PHE A 218 0.89 -10.03 3.53
C PHE A 218 -0.13 -9.04 3.00
N ILE A 219 -1.42 -9.31 3.22
CA ILE A 219 -2.52 -8.50 2.70
C ILE A 219 -3.42 -8.02 3.83
N TYR A 220 -3.80 -6.75 3.79
CA TYR A 220 -4.85 -6.24 4.66
C TYR A 220 -5.59 -5.05 4.01
N PRO A 221 -6.86 -4.86 4.34
CA PRO A 221 -7.59 -3.66 3.94
C PRO A 221 -7.10 -2.46 4.75
N PHE A 222 -7.37 -1.25 4.29
CA PHE A 222 -6.98 -0.05 5.01
C PHE A 222 -8.00 1.07 4.85
N VAL A 223 -8.32 1.73 5.97
CA VAL A 223 -9.26 2.84 6.05
C VAL A 223 -8.64 3.96 6.86
N LYS A 224 -8.63 5.17 6.30
CA LYS A 224 -8.24 6.39 7.01
C LYS A 224 -9.44 7.02 7.73
N THR A 225 -9.17 7.79 8.78
CA THR A 225 -10.20 8.61 9.43
C THR A 225 -10.62 9.77 8.53
N ARG A 226 -11.81 10.34 8.76
CA ARG A 226 -12.28 11.51 7.97
C ARG A 226 -11.37 12.72 8.13
N GLU A 227 -10.77 12.90 9.30
CA GLU A 227 -9.82 13.98 9.59
C GLU A 227 -8.64 13.99 8.62
N TRP A 228 -8.16 12.80 8.21
CA TRP A 228 -7.12 12.69 7.17
C TRP A 228 -7.48 13.44 5.90
N TYR A 229 -8.73 13.30 5.44
CA TYR A 229 -9.20 13.90 4.20
C TYR A 229 -9.49 15.40 4.32
N LEU A 230 -9.58 15.93 5.55
CA LEU A 230 -9.71 17.35 5.82
C LEU A 230 -8.35 18.06 5.90
N LEU A 231 -7.25 17.31 6.00
CA LEU A 231 -5.91 17.86 5.92
C LEU A 231 -5.59 18.37 4.52
N THR A 232 -4.81 19.45 4.48
CA THR A 232 -4.26 19.97 3.23
C THR A 232 -3.31 18.94 2.60
N GLN A 233 -3.16 18.99 1.28
CA GLN A 233 -2.26 18.07 0.59
C GLN A 233 -0.81 18.22 1.06
N PHE A 234 -0.37 19.45 1.32
CA PHE A 234 0.95 19.74 1.86
C PHE A 234 1.18 19.02 3.21
N THR A 235 0.21 19.11 4.12
CA THR A 235 0.30 18.44 5.42
C THR A 235 0.29 16.92 5.27
N ARG A 236 -0.55 16.37 4.39
CA ARG A 236 -0.56 14.92 4.12
C ARG A 236 0.76 14.44 3.51
N GLN A 237 1.37 15.21 2.61
CA GLN A 237 2.67 14.88 2.03
C GLN A 237 3.74 14.81 3.13
N GLY A 238 3.82 15.79 4.03
CA GLY A 238 4.79 15.75 5.13
C GLY A 238 4.64 14.52 6.04
N ILE A 239 3.40 14.12 6.36
CA ILE A 239 3.13 12.89 7.12
C ILE A 239 3.53 11.64 6.32
N MET A 240 3.27 11.64 5.01
CA MET A 240 3.67 10.54 4.13
C MET A 240 5.17 10.48 3.89
N ASP A 241 5.90 11.59 3.95
CA ASP A 241 7.37 11.62 3.82
C ASP A 241 8.02 10.83 4.96
N GLU A 242 7.49 10.93 6.19
CA GLU A 242 7.90 10.10 7.32
C GLU A 242 7.58 8.63 7.09
N HIS A 243 6.36 8.33 6.64
CA HIS A 243 5.96 6.95 6.32
C HIS A 243 6.84 6.32 5.24
N ILE A 244 7.17 7.09 4.19
CA ILE A 244 8.06 6.68 3.09
C ILE A 244 9.48 6.49 3.58
N PHE A 245 9.97 7.38 4.46
CA PHE A 245 11.30 7.27 5.05
C PHE A 245 11.46 5.95 5.82
N VAL A 246 10.47 5.59 6.66
CA VAL A 246 10.45 4.29 7.36
C VAL A 246 10.39 3.14 6.35
N GLY A 247 9.48 3.19 5.37
CA GLY A 247 9.38 2.15 4.33
C GLY A 247 10.69 1.91 3.58
N ASN A 248 11.44 2.97 3.26
CA ASN A 248 12.72 2.88 2.56
C ASN A 248 13.84 2.21 3.39
N LYS A 249 13.67 2.01 4.70
CA LYS A 249 14.58 1.20 5.52
C LYS A 249 14.47 -0.31 5.23
N TYR A 250 13.36 -0.75 4.61
CA TYR A 250 13.03 -2.16 4.37
C TYR A 250 12.92 -2.46 2.86
N PRO A 251 14.02 -2.37 2.09
CA PRO A 251 13.99 -2.57 0.63
C PRO A 251 13.67 -4.01 0.19
N SER A 252 13.74 -4.97 1.12
CA SER A 252 13.33 -6.37 0.91
C SER A 252 11.81 -6.56 0.87
N VAL A 253 11.03 -5.54 1.25
CA VAL A 253 9.57 -5.58 1.28
C VAL A 253 9.01 -4.73 0.14
N LYS A 254 8.38 -5.39 -0.84
CA LYS A 254 7.75 -4.72 -1.98
C LYS A 254 6.27 -4.47 -1.69
N LEU A 255 5.83 -3.22 -1.83
CA LEU A 255 4.44 -2.81 -1.59
C LEU A 255 3.64 -2.66 -2.89
N ASN A 256 2.54 -3.39 -2.99
CA ASN A 256 1.51 -3.20 -4.01
C ASN A 256 0.27 -2.56 -3.36
N THR A 257 0.12 -1.24 -3.51
CA THR A 257 -1.06 -0.50 -3.01
C THR A 257 -2.12 -0.37 -4.09
N THR A 258 -3.36 -0.75 -3.77
CA THR A 258 -4.52 -0.61 -4.64
C THR A 258 -5.65 0.13 -3.92
N TYR A 259 -6.59 0.68 -4.67
CA TYR A 259 -7.60 1.63 -4.17
C TYR A 259 -9.00 1.09 -4.43
N CYS A 260 -9.91 1.21 -3.45
CA CYS A 260 -11.26 0.63 -3.54
C CYS A 260 -12.41 1.59 -3.19
N PHE A 261 -12.14 2.89 -3.15
CA PHE A 261 -13.15 3.94 -2.94
C PHE A 261 -14.42 3.75 -3.80
N GLY A 262 -15.53 3.42 -3.15
CA GLY A 262 -16.86 3.31 -3.76
C GLY A 262 -17.12 2.02 -4.55
N ILE A 263 -16.15 1.11 -4.63
CA ILE A 263 -16.31 -0.22 -5.25
C ILE A 263 -16.18 -1.36 -4.22
N ASP A 264 -15.67 -1.08 -3.03
CA ASP A 264 -15.62 -1.95 -1.86
C ASP A 264 -15.80 -1.10 -0.58
N ASP A 265 -15.91 -1.75 0.58
CA ASP A 265 -16.18 -1.11 1.88
C ASP A 265 -14.97 -0.33 2.44
N TYR A 266 -13.76 -0.61 1.93
CA TYR A 266 -12.51 -0.02 2.38
C TYR A 266 -12.04 1.11 1.46
N GLU A 267 -10.87 1.68 1.77
CA GLU A 267 -10.29 2.76 0.96
C GLU A 267 -9.09 2.28 0.15
N PHE A 268 -8.28 1.39 0.75
CA PHE A 268 -7.14 0.76 0.13
C PHE A 268 -7.09 -0.72 0.46
N VAL A 269 -6.41 -1.47 -0.40
CA VAL A 269 -5.93 -2.82 -0.10
C VAL A 269 -4.43 -2.79 -0.31
N VAL A 270 -3.68 -3.12 0.74
CA VAL A 270 -2.22 -3.12 0.72
C VAL A 270 -1.72 -4.56 0.75
N ALA A 271 -0.86 -4.87 -0.21
CA ALA A 271 -0.31 -6.21 -0.43
C ALA A 271 1.22 -6.12 -0.47
N PHE A 272 1.88 -6.70 0.54
CA PHE A 272 3.33 -6.66 0.71
C PHE A 272 3.94 -8.01 0.33
N GLU A 273 4.86 -8.01 -0.63
CA GLU A 273 5.61 -9.19 -1.06
C GLU A 273 7.02 -9.15 -0.45
N THR A 274 7.46 -10.25 0.17
CA THR A 274 8.83 -10.37 0.69
C THR A 274 9.26 -11.84 0.88
N ASP A 275 10.56 -12.10 0.89
CA ASP A 275 11.13 -13.39 1.29
C ASP A 275 11.51 -13.42 2.79
N SER A 276 11.44 -12.27 3.48
CA SER A 276 11.80 -12.07 4.89
C SER A 276 10.60 -11.59 5.71
N PRO A 277 9.81 -12.50 6.31
CA PRO A 277 8.67 -12.15 7.17
C PRO A 277 9.03 -11.28 8.38
N ASP A 278 10.26 -11.42 8.89
CA ASP A 278 10.83 -10.61 9.97
C ASP A 278 10.94 -9.13 9.58
N ASP A 279 11.44 -8.83 8.37
CA ASP A 279 11.49 -7.45 7.86
C ASP A 279 10.09 -6.82 7.78
N PHE A 280 9.08 -7.59 7.36
CA PHE A 280 7.70 -7.09 7.31
C PHE A 280 7.12 -6.82 8.71
N LEU A 281 7.42 -7.69 9.69
CA LEU A 281 7.00 -7.50 11.07
C LEU A 281 7.58 -6.20 11.64
N ASP A 282 8.89 -6.01 11.50
CA ASP A 282 9.60 -4.85 12.01
C ASP A 282 9.15 -3.57 11.29
N LEU A 283 8.97 -3.62 9.96
CA LEU A 283 8.42 -2.53 9.17
C LEU A 283 7.05 -2.08 9.70
N VAL A 284 6.11 -3.02 9.86
CA VAL A 284 4.76 -2.66 10.33
C VAL A 284 4.81 -2.12 11.74
N GLN A 285 5.67 -2.67 12.61
CA GLN A 285 5.88 -2.15 13.97
C GLN A 285 6.35 -0.70 13.94
N GLU A 286 7.40 -0.38 13.18
CA GLU A 286 7.94 0.98 13.09
C GLU A 286 6.92 1.95 12.47
N LEU A 287 6.16 1.50 11.46
CA LEU A 287 5.08 2.29 10.87
C LEU A 287 3.98 2.69 11.87
N ARG A 288 3.79 1.94 12.97
CA ARG A 288 2.83 2.31 14.03
C ARG A 288 3.23 3.55 14.80
N GLU A 289 4.52 3.86 14.84
CA GLU A 289 5.08 4.97 15.60
C GLU A 289 5.04 6.29 14.80
N THR A 290 4.80 6.21 13.48
CA THR A 290 4.68 7.38 12.60
C THR A 290 3.40 8.19 12.85
N GLU A 291 3.42 9.49 12.54
CA GLU A 291 2.24 10.36 12.70
C GLU A 291 1.07 9.91 11.82
N GLY A 292 1.35 9.25 10.69
CA GLY A 292 0.34 8.68 9.80
C GLY A 292 -0.56 7.63 10.46
N SER A 293 -0.06 6.98 11.53
CA SER A 293 -0.77 5.96 12.32
C SER A 293 -2.00 6.53 13.05
N ARG A 294 -1.95 7.81 13.47
CA ARG A 294 -3.07 8.50 14.14
C ARG A 294 -4.34 8.57 13.29
N TYR A 295 -4.19 8.50 11.97
CA TYR A 295 -5.28 8.60 11.02
C TYR A 295 -5.76 7.24 10.52
N VAL A 296 -5.34 6.13 11.13
CA VAL A 296 -5.80 4.78 10.77
C VAL A 296 -7.07 4.47 11.54
N LYS A 297 -8.16 4.20 10.80
CA LYS A 297 -9.43 3.78 11.36
C LYS A 297 -9.51 2.25 11.47
N GLU A 298 -9.08 1.56 10.41
CA GLU A 298 -9.18 0.11 10.31
C GLU A 298 -8.10 -0.41 9.35
N ASP A 299 -7.42 -1.46 9.76
CA ASP A 299 -6.33 -2.10 9.00
C ASP A 299 -6.21 -3.61 9.28
N THR A 300 -7.34 -4.20 9.68
CA THR A 300 -7.49 -5.63 9.95
C THR A 300 -8.73 -6.15 9.22
N PRO A 301 -8.83 -7.45 8.90
CA PRO A 301 -7.87 -8.53 9.21
C PRO A 301 -6.62 -8.52 8.32
N ILE A 302 -5.51 -9.00 8.89
CA ILE A 302 -4.25 -9.25 8.17
C ILE A 302 -4.16 -10.72 7.77
N PHE A 303 -3.80 -10.99 6.52
CA PHE A 303 -3.60 -12.31 5.95
C PHE A 303 -2.15 -12.55 5.59
N SER A 304 -1.54 -13.55 6.21
CA SER A 304 -0.20 -14.04 5.87
C SER A 304 -0.31 -15.23 4.93
N CYS A 305 0.24 -15.09 3.73
CA CYS A 305 0.05 -16.02 2.61
C CYS A 305 1.41 -16.57 2.14
N VAL A 306 1.46 -17.84 1.75
CA VAL A 306 2.64 -18.48 1.16
C VAL A 306 2.36 -18.79 -0.30
N ALA A 307 3.20 -18.26 -1.20
CA ALA A 307 3.11 -18.51 -2.63
C ALA A 307 3.37 -19.99 -2.93
N VAL A 308 2.51 -20.57 -3.74
CA VAL A 308 2.55 -21.98 -4.15
C VAL A 308 2.02 -22.11 -5.58
N SER A 309 2.30 -23.24 -6.24
CA SER A 309 1.65 -23.52 -7.52
C SER A 309 0.14 -23.68 -7.36
N ILE A 310 -0.63 -23.55 -8.44
CA ILE A 310 -2.08 -23.81 -8.45
C ILE A 310 -2.37 -25.20 -7.89
N GLU A 311 -1.63 -26.21 -8.38
CA GLU A 311 -1.80 -27.60 -7.96
C GLU A 311 -1.51 -27.78 -6.46
N ASP A 312 -0.41 -27.20 -5.95
CA ASP A 312 -0.03 -27.29 -4.54
C ASP A 312 -1.01 -26.53 -3.63
N ALA A 313 -1.52 -25.38 -4.06
CA ALA A 313 -2.53 -24.62 -3.33
C ALA A 313 -3.78 -25.48 -3.09
N VAL A 314 -4.32 -26.08 -4.15
CA VAL A 314 -5.53 -26.90 -4.05
C VAL A 314 -5.24 -28.19 -3.29
N LYS A 315 -4.12 -28.87 -3.54
CA LYS A 315 -3.74 -30.09 -2.79
C LYS A 315 -3.52 -29.83 -1.29
N SER A 316 -3.08 -28.62 -0.91
CA SER A 316 -2.91 -28.25 0.51
C SER A 316 -4.21 -28.32 1.33
N LEU A 317 -5.37 -28.32 0.66
CA LEU A 317 -6.69 -28.47 1.29
C LEU A 317 -6.93 -29.89 1.84
N GLY A 318 -6.05 -30.85 1.55
CA GLY A 318 -6.15 -32.24 2.00
C GLY A 318 -7.07 -33.10 1.12
N CYS A 319 -7.06 -32.81 -0.18
CA CYS A 319 -7.77 -33.57 -1.22
C CYS A 319 -7.18 -34.97 -1.42
#